data_AF-A0A957GN92-F1
#
_entry.id   AF-A0A957GN92-F1
#
_cell.length_a   1.000
_cell.length_b   1.000
_cell.length_c   1.000
_cell.angle_alpha   90.00
_cell.angle_beta   90.00
_cell.angle_gamma   90.00
#
_symmetry.space_group_name_H-M   'P 1'
#
loop_
_entity.id
_entity.type
_entity.pdbx_description
1 polymer ?
#
loop_
_entity_poly.entity_id
_entity_poly.type
_entity_poly.pdbx_seq_one_letter_code
_entity_poly.pdbx_strand_id
1 'polypeptide(L)' 'MSTNAPHTRIDKTAVVIASLEDDSDELTYWLSKTPQQRLQALEQMRQIIYGYDPSTRLQRVLTITERK' A
#
# COMPACT_ATOMS: atom_id res chain seq x y z
N MET A 1 -16.93 12.77 14.88
CA MET A 1 -16.17 11.68 15.53
C MET A 1 -14.71 11.95 15.25
N SER A 2 -13.95 12.41 16.26
CA SER A 2 -12.52 12.66 16.10
C SER A 2 -11.79 11.33 16.18
N THR A 3 -11.35 10.82 15.03
CA THR A 3 -10.49 9.63 14.95
C THR A 3 -9.12 10.02 15.49
N ASN A 4 -8.83 9.60 16.72
CA ASN A 4 -7.48 9.65 17.29
C ASN A 4 -6.65 8.56 16.59
N ALA A 5 -6.28 8.81 15.32
CA ALA A 5 -5.39 7.92 14.60
C ALA A 5 -4.03 7.95 15.32
N PRO A 6 -3.46 6.81 15.75
CA PRO A 6 -2.13 6.81 16.34
C PRO A 6 -1.19 7.48 15.33
N HIS A 7 -0.47 8.50 15.78
CA HIS A 7 0.59 9.12 14.98
C HIS A 7 1.70 8.07 14.82
N THR A 8 1.57 7.20 13.81
CA THR A 8 2.59 6.22 13.49
C THR A 8 3.87 6.98 13.16
N ARG A 9 4.88 6.84 14.02
CA ARG A 9 6.16 7.49 13.84
C ARG A 9 6.83 6.88 12.60
N ILE A 10 6.97 7.69 11.57
CA ILE A 10 7.66 7.28 10.34
C ILE A 10 9.13 7.03 10.66
N ASP A 11 9.65 5.90 10.20
CA ASP A 11 11.10 5.67 10.18
C ASP A 11 11.72 6.51 9.07
N LYS A 12 12.35 7.61 9.47
CA LYS A 12 12.98 8.54 8.53
C LYS A 12 14.22 7.97 7.85
N THR A 13 14.80 6.88 8.37
CA THR A 13 15.95 6.22 7.75
C THR A 13 15.57 5.47 6.47
N ALA A 14 14.27 5.17 6.28
CA ALA A 14 13.74 4.55 5.09
C ALA A 14 13.27 5.56 4.02
N VAL A 15 13.43 6.88 4.25
CA VAL A 15 13.02 7.93 3.32
C VAL A 15 14.21 8.35 2.46
N VAL A 16 14.05 8.24 1.14
CA VAL A 16 15.04 8.68 0.15
C VAL A 16 14.50 9.90 -0.59
N ILE A 17 15.33 10.92 -0.77
CA ILE A 17 15.02 12.12 -1.55
C ILE A 17 15.83 12.02 -2.84
N ALA A 18 15.16 11.96 -3.99
CA ALA A 18 15.77 11.90 -5.31
C ALA A 18 15.19 13.00 -6.21
N SER A 19 15.91 13.35 -7.28
CA SER A 19 15.39 14.23 -8.32
C SER A 19 14.34 13.50 -9.16
N LEU A 20 13.39 14.24 -9.73
CA LEU A 20 12.35 13.66 -10.61
C LEU A 20 12.90 13.26 -11.97
N GLU A 21 14.09 13.77 -12.32
CA GLU A 21 14.81 13.55 -13.55
C GLU A 21 15.72 12.33 -13.49
N ASP A 22 16.01 11.81 -12.30
CA ASP A 22 16.80 10.60 -12.08
C ASP A 22 15.97 9.32 -12.30
N ASP A 23 16.65 8.22 -12.63
CA ASP A 23 16.02 6.90 -12.69
C ASP A 23 15.50 6.49 -11.30
N SER A 24 14.23 6.11 -11.24
CA SER A 24 13.57 5.72 -9.98
C SER A 24 13.96 4.31 -9.52
N ASP A 25 14.32 4.17 -8.24
CA ASP A 25 14.56 2.89 -7.59
C ASP A 25 13.28 2.18 -7.10
N GLU A 26 12.11 2.82 -7.28
CA GLU A 26 10.82 2.32 -6.80
C GLU A 26 10.50 0.94 -7.35
N LEU A 27 10.71 0.72 -8.66
CA LEU A 27 10.42 -0.57 -9.29
C LEU A 27 11.26 -1.68 -8.66
N THR A 28 12.56 -1.45 -8.51
CA THR A 28 13.50 -2.38 -7.89
C THR A 28 13.12 -2.65 -6.43
N TYR A 29 12.77 -1.61 -5.68
CA TYR A 29 12.29 -1.72 -4.32
C TYR A 29 11.04 -2.62 -4.24
N TRP A 30 10.02 -2.36 -5.06
CA TRP A 30 8.80 -3.16 -5.04
C TRP A 30 9.06 -4.60 -5.46
N LEU A 31 9.91 -4.82 -6.47
CA LEU A 31 10.31 -6.15 -6.91
C LEU A 31 11.03 -6.95 -5.81
N SER A 32 11.77 -6.29 -4.92
CA SER A 32 12.41 -6.92 -3.76
C SER A 32 11.44 -7.42 -2.69
N LYS A 33 10.19 -6.94 -2.67
CA LYS A 33 9.17 -7.33 -1.67
C LYS A 33 8.39 -8.56 -2.11
N THR A 34 7.94 -9.34 -1.14
CA THR A 34 7.01 -10.46 -1.39
C THR A 34 5.65 -9.95 -1.86
N PRO A 35 4.88 -10.73 -2.64
CA PRO A 35 3.53 -10.35 -3.06
C PRO A 35 2.62 -9.94 -1.89
N GLN A 36 2.72 -10.64 -0.76
CA GLN A 36 1.94 -10.37 0.45
C GLN A 36 2.24 -8.98 1.03
N GLN A 37 3.52 -8.60 1.10
CA GLN A 37 3.92 -7.27 1.56
C GLN A 37 3.42 -6.15 0.64
N ARG A 38 3.43 -6.38 -0.68
CA ARG A 38 2.89 -5.42 -1.66
C ARG A 38 1.39 -5.22 -1.47
N LEU A 39 0.64 -6.31 -1.29
CA LEU A 39 -0.80 -6.25 -1.03
C LEU A 39 -1.13 -5.52 0.28
N GLN A 40 -0.35 -5.75 1.33
CA GLN A 40 -0.52 -5.03 2.60
C GLN A 40 -0.28 -3.52 2.43
N ALA A 41 0.79 -3.13 1.74
CA ALA A 41 1.09 -1.72 1.47
C ALA A 41 -0.03 -1.05 0.63
N LEU A 42 -0.54 -1.75 -0.39
CA LEU A 42 -1.67 -1.26 -1.19
C LEU A 42 -2.93 -1.06 -0.34
N GLU A 43 -3.25 -1.99 0.56
CA GLU A 43 -4.41 -1.84 1.45
C GLU A 43 -4.25 -0.65 2.41
N GLN A 44 -3.03 -0.42 2.92
CA GLN A 44 -2.73 0.78 3.73
C GLN A 44 -2.95 2.07 2.93
N MET A 45 -2.41 2.18 1.72
CA MET A 45 -2.63 3.34 0.84
C MET A 45 -4.12 3.55 0.56
N ARG A 46 -4.84 2.46 0.28
CA ARG A 46 -6.27 2.47 0.02
C ARG A 46 -7.06 3.01 1.22
N GLN A 47 -6.72 2.60 2.45
CA GLN A 47 -7.34 3.13 3.68
C GLN A 47 -7.06 4.63 3.87
N ILE A 48 -5.81 5.05 3.63
CA ILE A 48 -5.41 6.47 3.74
C ILE A 48 -6.16 7.34 2.73
N ILE A 49 -6.21 6.93 1.46
CA ILE A 49 -6.81 7.73 0.38
C ILE A 49 -8.32 7.84 0.52
N TYR A 50 -9.01 6.77 0.90
CA TYR A 50 -10.48 6.76 0.95
C TYR A 50 -11.07 7.01 2.34
N GLY A 51 -10.26 7.00 3.40
CA GLY A 51 -10.67 7.43 4.74
C GLY A 51 -11.81 6.65 5.38
N TYR A 52 -11.95 5.35 5.08
CA TYR A 52 -13.06 4.52 5.60
C TYR A 52 -12.58 3.31 6.42
N ASP A 53 -13.46 2.80 7.28
CA ASP A 53 -13.20 1.62 8.11
C ASP A 53 -13.09 0.34 7.25
N PRO A 54 -11.92 -0.31 7.16
CA PRO A 54 -11.72 -1.51 6.35
C PRO A 54 -12.61 -2.69 6.75
N SER A 55 -13.15 -2.71 7.98
CA SER A 55 -14.07 -3.76 8.46
C SER A 55 -15.42 -3.76 7.73
N THR A 56 -15.77 -2.66 7.07
CA THR A 56 -17.05 -2.49 6.37
C THR A 56 -17.10 -3.17 4.99
N ARG A 57 -16.00 -3.78 4.52
CA ARG A 57 -15.90 -4.34 3.16
C ARG A 57 -16.12 -5.85 3.14
N LEU A 58 -16.94 -6.31 2.20
CA LEU A 58 -17.08 -7.73 1.88
C LEU A 58 -15.75 -8.31 1.34
N GLN A 59 -15.38 -9.49 1.83
CA GLN A 59 -14.23 -10.25 1.33
C GLN A 59 -14.38 -10.46 -0.19
N ARG A 60 -13.37 -10.04 -0.96
CA ARG A 60 -13.33 -10.27 -2.41
C ARG A 60 -12.44 -11.46 -2.70
N VAL A 61 -13.03 -12.50 -3.29
CA VAL A 61 -12.30 -13.66 -3.80
C VAL A 61 -12.04 -13.42 -5.29
N LEU A 62 -10.77 -13.43 -5.68
CA LEU A 62 -10.39 -13.45 -7.09
C LEU A 62 -10.64 -14.86 -7.61
N THR A 63 -11.51 -14.99 -8.61
CA THR A 63 -11.78 -16.26 -9.28
C THR A 63 -11.22 -16.19 -10.69
N ILE A 64 -10.43 -17.20 -11.08
CA ILE A 64 -10.00 -17.40 -12.47
C ILE A 64 -11.14 -18.14 -13.18
N THR A 65 -11.61 -17.61 -14.31
CA THR A 65 -12.60 -18.27 -15.17
C THR A 65 -11.99 -18.55 -16.53
N GLU A 66 -12.23 -19.75 -17.06
CA GLU A 66 -11.82 -20.11 -18.42
C GLU A 66 -12.94 -19.75 -19.39
N ARG A 67 -12.57 -19.10 -20.49
CA ARG A 67 -13.50 -18.82 -21.58
C ARG A 67 -13.68 -20.12 -22.39
N LYS A 68 -14.94 -20.58 -22.50
CA LYS A 68 -15.31 -21.66 -23.43
C LYS A 68 -15.20 -21.20 -24.89
#